data_AF-A0A951GEJ8-F1
#
_entry.id   AF-A0A951GEJ8-F1
#
_cell.length_a   1.000
_cell.length_b   1.000
_cell.length_c   1.000
_cell.angle_alpha   90.00
_cell.angle_beta   90.00
_cell.angle_gamma   90.00
#
_symmetry.space_group_name_H-M   'P 1'
#
loop_
_entity.id
_entity.type
_entity.pdbx_description
1 polymer ?
#
loop_
_entity_poly.entity_id
_entity_poly.type
_entity_poly.pdbx_seq_one_letter_code
_entity_poly.pdbx_strand_id
1 'polypeptide(L)' 'MYDRQLRELDKAKQKTDLLEFNKCVLDEQAHAIYLLWWQRVVPYRSYVKGWKIGPSHYVNQDLGTIWLDK' A
#
# COMPACT_ATOMS: atom_id res chain seq x y z
N MET A 1 -21.49 -4.24 -5.35
CA MET A 1 -20.52 -4.38 -4.24
C MET A 1 -19.61 -3.16 -4.15
N TYR A 2 -18.84 -2.84 -5.20
CA TYR A 2 -17.97 -1.65 -5.24
C TYR A 2 -18.68 -0.34 -4.88
N ASP A 3 -19.77 0.02 -5.57
CA ASP A 3 -20.48 1.28 -5.30
C ASP A 3 -21.05 1.38 -3.87
N ARG A 4 -21.40 0.23 -3.27
CA ARG A 4 -21.89 0.15 -1.88
C ARG A 4 -20.78 0.52 -0.91
N GLN A 5 -19.62 -0.14 -1.01
CA GLN A 5 -18.46 0.18 -0.16
C GLN A 5 -18.00 1.63 -0.35
N LEU A 6 -18.06 2.14 -1.59
CA LEU A 6 -17.56 3.48 -1.95
C LEU A 6 -18.38 4.57 -1.27
N ARG A 7 -19.67 4.32 -1.07
CA ARG A 7 -20.63 5.28 -0.47
C ARG A 7 -20.88 5.05 1.02
N GLU A 8 -20.35 3.98 1.60
CA GLU A 8 -20.49 3.70 3.03
C GLU A 8 -19.59 4.62 3.87
N LEU A 9 -20.20 5.31 4.84
CA LEU A 9 -19.54 6.30 5.70
C LEU A 9 -19.04 5.67 7.01
N ASP A 10 -19.68 4.61 7.48
CA ASP A 10 -19.22 3.82 8.62
C ASP A 10 -18.01 2.99 8.23
N LYS A 11 -16.85 3.29 8.83
CA LYS A 11 -15.58 2.62 8.50
C LYS A 11 -15.57 1.13 8.81
N ALA A 12 -16.28 0.68 9.83
CA ALA A 12 -16.38 -0.74 10.14
C ALA A 12 -17.20 -1.47 9.07
N LYS A 13 -18.34 -0.88 8.66
CA LYS A 13 -19.18 -1.44 7.59
C LYS A 13 -18.48 -1.40 6.23
N GLN A 14 -17.83 -0.29 5.89
CA GLN A 14 -17.05 -0.14 4.66
C GLN A 14 -15.97 -1.21 4.56
N LYS A 15 -15.27 -1.50 5.66
CA LYS A 15 -14.25 -2.56 5.70
C LYS A 15 -14.86 -3.93 5.44
N THR A 16 -15.99 -4.24 6.08
CA THR A 16 -16.70 -5.51 5.87
C THR A 16 -17.13 -5.67 4.40
N ASP A 17 -17.71 -4.62 3.81
CA ASP A 17 -18.10 -4.59 2.39
C ASP A 17 -16.92 -4.82 1.45
N LEU A 18 -15.76 -4.23 1.77
CA LEU A 18 -14.53 -4.42 1.01
C LEU A 18 -13.99 -5.84 1.08
N LEU A 19 -14.08 -6.49 2.24
CA LEU A 19 -13.69 -7.89 2.38
C LEU A 19 -14.63 -8.82 1.61
N GLU A 20 -15.93 -8.55 1.60
CA GLU A 20 -16.90 -9.28 0.75
C GLU A 20 -16.56 -9.13 -0.74
N PHE A 21 -16.27 -7.90 -1.18
CA PHE A 21 -15.90 -7.65 -2.56
C PHE A 21 -14.60 -8.38 -2.95
N ASN A 22 -13.58 -8.35 -2.08
CA ASN A 22 -12.34 -9.09 -2.29
C ASN A 22 -12.57 -10.60 -2.42
N LYS A 23 -13.39 -11.20 -1.56
CA LYS A 23 -13.75 -12.62 -1.63
C LYS A 23 -14.39 -12.98 -2.97
N CYS A 24 -15.34 -12.16 -3.43
CA CYS A 24 -16.00 -12.37 -4.72
C CYS A 24 -14.99 -12.36 -5.89
N VAL A 25 -14.08 -11.38 -5.91
CA VAL A 25 -13.10 -11.19 -6.99
C VAL A 25 -12.00 -12.26 -6.98
N LEU A 26 -11.49 -12.61 -5.80
CA LEU A 26 -10.29 -13.45 -5.65
C LEU A 26 -10.63 -14.92 -5.48
N ASP A 27 -11.63 -15.24 -4.65
CA ASP A 27 -11.88 -16.61 -4.21
C ASP A 27 -13.00 -17.26 -5.02
N GLU A 28 -14.09 -16.53 -5.28
CA GLU A 28 -15.29 -17.10 -5.90
C GLU A 28 -15.24 -17.05 -7.44
N GLN A 29 -14.73 -15.95 -8.01
CA GLN A 29 -14.68 -15.76 -9.46
C GLN A 29 -13.26 -15.78 -10.03
N ALA A 30 -12.22 -15.72 -9.18
CA ALA A 30 -10.82 -15.78 -9.57
C ALA A 30 -10.41 -14.80 -10.69
N HIS A 31 -10.94 -13.57 -10.67
CA HIS A 31 -10.56 -12.49 -11.61
C HIS A 31 -9.12 -12.01 -11.41
N ALA A 32 -8.54 -12.27 -10.22
CA ALA A 32 -7.15 -11.98 -9.89
C ALA A 32 -6.62 -13.02 -8.90
N ILE A 33 -5.30 -13.18 -8.84
CA ILE A 33 -4.62 -14.07 -7.91
C ILE A 33 -3.40 -13.37 -7.31
N TYR A 34 -3.13 -13.64 -6.04
CA TYR A 34 -1.92 -13.16 -5.37
C TYR A 34 -0.72 -14.00 -5.81
N LEU A 35 0.34 -13.32 -6.27
CA LEU A 35 1.61 -13.96 -6.64
C LEU A 35 2.69 -13.55 -5.64
N LEU A 36 3.47 -12.53 -5.97
CA LEU A 36 4.54 -12.02 -5.14
C LEU A 36 4.26 -10.56 -4.82
N TRP A 37 4.42 -10.18 -3.56
CA TRP A 37 4.44 -8.77 -3.17
C TRP A 37 5.79 -8.15 -3.49
N TRP A 38 5.77 -6.86 -3.81
CA TRP A 38 6.99 -6.14 -4.15
C TRP A 38 7.80 -5.86 -2.89
N GLN A 39 9.04 -6.36 -2.86
CA GLN A 39 10.03 -5.97 -1.87
C GLN A 39 10.94 -4.89 -2.46
N ARG A 40 10.96 -3.72 -1.84
CA ARG A 40 11.82 -2.61 -2.27
C ARG A 40 13.08 -2.54 -1.41
N VAL A 41 14.24 -2.75 -2.05
CA VAL A 41 15.56 -2.55 -1.46
C VAL A 41 16.20 -1.34 -2.13
N VAL A 42 16.51 -0.30 -1.35
CA VAL A 42 17.10 0.95 -1.86
C VAL A 42 18.49 1.12 -1.23
N PRO A 43 19.57 0.87 -1.99
CA PRO A 43 20.90 1.18 -1.52
C PRO A 43 21.13 2.70 -1.52
N TYR A 44 21.76 3.20 -0.48
CA TYR A 44 22.19 4.59 -0.37
C TYR A 44 23.65 4.65 0.05
N ARG A 45 24.29 5.79 -0.21
CA ARG A 45 25.66 6.05 0.22
C ARG A 45 25.72 6.08 1.75
N SER A 46 26.82 5.63 2.32
CA SER A 46 27.00 5.57 3.79
C SER A 46 26.86 6.93 4.47
N TYR A 47 27.14 8.02 3.75
CA TYR A 47 27.02 9.39 4.25
C TYR A 47 25.61 9.99 4.14
N VAL A 48 24.64 9.27 3.54
CA VAL A 48 23.24 9.68 3.50
C VAL A 48 22.55 9.17 4.76
N LYS A 49 22.02 10.09 5.58
CA LYS A 49 21.35 9.80 6.84
C LYS A 49 19.89 10.22 6.80
N GLY A 50 19.10 9.66 7.72
CA GLY A 50 17.69 9.98 7.86
C GLY A 50 16.75 9.36 6.82
N TRP A 51 17.27 8.56 5.89
CA TRP A 51 16.44 7.89 4.87
C TRP A 51 15.44 6.91 5.51
N LYS A 52 14.14 7.15 5.30
CA LYS A 52 13.04 6.27 5.72
C LYS A 52 12.12 5.97 4.55
N ILE A 53 12.13 4.72 4.11
CA ILE A 53 11.34 4.28 2.98
C ILE A 53 9.86 4.13 3.37
N GLY A 54 8.97 4.73 2.58
CA GLY A 54 7.53 4.54 2.73
C GLY A 54 7.06 3.17 2.24
N PRO A 55 5.88 2.69 2.66
CA PRO A 55 5.33 1.41 2.21
C PRO A 55 4.80 1.44 0.77
N SER A 56 4.55 2.63 0.21
CA SER A 56 4.00 2.79 -1.14
C SER A 56 5.11 2.97 -2.19
N HIS A 57 4.89 2.36 -3.35
CA HIS A 57 5.71 2.51 -4.55
C HIS A 57 5.27 3.68 -5.43
N TYR A 58 4.12 4.28 -5.13
CA TYR A 58 3.49 5.33 -5.95
C TYR A 58 3.59 6.72 -5.35
N VAL A 59 4.28 6.85 -4.21
CA VAL A 59 4.50 8.13 -3.53
C VAL A 59 5.98 8.46 -3.53
N ASN A 60 6.28 9.74 -3.72
CA ASN A 60 7.64 10.26 -3.63
C ASN A 60 8.16 10.19 -2.19
N GLN A 61 9.48 10.19 -2.06
CA GLN A 61 10.17 10.22 -0.77
C GLN A 61 10.08 11.61 -0.15
N ASP A 62 9.73 11.69 1.13
CA ASP A 62 9.91 12.90 1.92
C ASP A 62 11.41 13.12 2.18
N LEU A 63 11.91 14.30 1.78
CA LEU A 63 13.31 14.69 1.93
C LEU A 63 13.57 15.56 3.17
N GLY A 64 12.54 16.00 3.89
CA GLY A 64 12.68 16.96 5.00
C GLY A 64 13.48 16.44 6.20
N THR A 65 13.72 15.13 6.26
CA THR A 65 14.49 14.46 7.33
C THR A 65 15.81 13.88 6.85
N ILE A 66 16.24 14.17 5.63
CA ILE A 66 17.46 13.60 5.03
C ILE A 66 18.60 14.61 5.10
N TRP A 67 19.80 14.14 5.46
CA TRP A 67 21.02 14.96 5.49
C TRP A 67 22.27 14.16 5.08
N LEU A 68 23.34 14.90 4.79
CA LEU A 68 24.68 14.36 4.55
C LEU A 68 25.56 14.64 5.76
N ASP A 69 26.33 13.66 6.21
CA ASP A 69 27.25 13.80 7.36
C ASP A 69 28.73 13.97 6.95
N LYS A 70 28.97 14.32 5.68
CA LYS A 70 30.29 14.57 5.09
C LYS A 70 30.32 15.91 4.35
#